data_AF-A0A6L6U6M8-F1
#
_entry.id   AF-A0A6L6U6M8-F1
#
_cell.length_a   1.000
_cell.length_b   1.000
_cell.length_c   1.000
_cell.angle_alpha   90.00
_cell.angle_beta   90.00
_cell.angle_gamma   90.00
#
_symmetry.space_group_name_H-M   'P 1'
#
loop_
_entity.id
_entity.type
_entity.pdbx_description
1 polymer ?
#
loop_
_entity_poly.entity_id
_entity_poly.type
_entity_poly.pdbx_seq_one_letter_code
_entity_poly.pdbx_strand_id
1 'polypeptide(L)'
;MELVLNTSLKSVPEPIAVSNFTSKGLLTSNYKSIVKENYIKSTKKSIFGMRQRIKSSQYRMIDHTGAILKLAVFAIVLIALF
;
A
#
# COMPACT_ATOMS: atom_id res chain seq x y z
N MET A 1 -13.44 -38.74 5.12
CA MET A 1 -14.46 -37.73 5.43
C MET A 1 -15.04 -37.29 4.10
N GLU A 2 -16.28 -37.68 3.85
CA GLU A 2 -16.93 -37.49 2.55
C GLU A 2 -17.70 -36.17 2.56
N LEU A 3 -17.36 -35.26 1.65
CA LEU A 3 -18.05 -34.00 1.49
C LEU A 3 -19.33 -34.23 0.69
N VAL A 4 -20.42 -34.45 1.44
CA VAL A 4 -21.79 -34.53 0.92
C VAL A 4 -22.14 -33.18 0.31
N LEU A 5 -22.13 -33.12 -1.02
CA LEU A 5 -22.48 -31.96 -1.83
C LEU A 5 -24.01 -31.87 -1.89
N ASN A 6 -24.59 -31.08 -0.99
CA ASN A 6 -26.03 -30.88 -0.92
C ASN A 6 -26.51 -30.06 -2.13
N THR A 7 -27.18 -30.79 -3.02
CA THR A 7 -27.96 -30.32 -4.15
C THR A 7 -29.06 -29.35 -3.71
N SER A 8 -28.77 -28.05 -3.78
CA SER A 8 -29.76 -26.97 -3.94
C SER A 8 -29.05 -25.76 -4.54
N LEU A 9 -28.58 -25.92 -5.77
CA LEU A 9 -28.16 -24.82 -6.63
C LEU A 9 -29.40 -24.00 -6.98
N LYS A 10 -29.73 -23.05 -6.10
CA LYS A 10 -30.56 -21.90 -6.45
C LYS A 10 -29.91 -21.28 -7.68
N SER A 11 -30.62 -21.28 -8.80
CA SER A 11 -30.15 -20.81 -10.11
C SER A 11 -29.38 -19.51 -9.96
N VAL A 12 -28.07 -19.58 -10.18
CA VAL A 12 -27.20 -18.42 -10.33
C VAL A 12 -27.77 -17.62 -11.52
N PRO A 13 -27.99 -16.30 -11.40
CA PRO A 13 -28.42 -15.50 -12.53
C PRO A 13 -27.40 -15.69 -13.65
N GLU A 14 -27.90 -15.93 -14.86
CA GLU A 14 -27.13 -16.03 -16.09
C GLU A 14 -25.94 -15.04 -16.04
N PRO A 15 -24.69 -15.49 -16.23
CA PRO A 15 -23.54 -14.59 -16.18
C PRO A 15 -23.77 -13.53 -17.25
N ILE A 16 -24.08 -12.31 -16.80
CA ILE A 16 -24.14 -11.12 -17.65
C ILE A 16 -22.87 -11.19 -18.48
N ALA A 17 -23.01 -11.30 -19.80
CA ALA A 17 -21.89 -11.37 -20.72
C ALA A 17 -21.07 -10.09 -20.54
N VAL A 18 -20.07 -10.14 -19.65
CA VAL A 18 -19.14 -9.05 -19.43
C VAL A 18 -18.31 -9.04 -20.70
N SER A 19 -18.67 -8.13 -21.60
CA SER A 19 -18.04 -7.97 -22.90
C SER A 19 -16.53 -8.05 -22.74
N ASN A 20 -15.95 -9.02 -23.44
CA ASN A 20 -14.54 -9.35 -23.38
C ASN A 20 -13.69 -8.08 -23.41
N PHE A 21 -12.89 -7.91 -22.34
CA PHE A 21 -11.69 -7.10 -22.26
C PHE A 21 -11.57 -6.06 -23.38
N THR A 22 -12.21 -4.91 -23.16
CA THR A 22 -11.87 -3.70 -23.90
C THR A 22 -10.35 -3.53 -23.85
N SER A 23 -9.74 -3.24 -25.00
CA SER A 23 -8.30 -2.96 -25.24
C SER A 23 -7.64 -1.90 -24.32
N LYS A 24 -8.39 -1.38 -23.36
CA LYS A 24 -7.94 -0.53 -22.27
C LYS A 24 -7.46 -1.44 -21.15
N GLY A 25 -6.15 -1.69 -21.11
CA GLY A 25 -5.51 -2.57 -20.12
C GLY A 25 -6.02 -2.34 -18.70
N LEU A 26 -5.88 -3.39 -17.87
CA LEU A 26 -6.39 -3.48 -16.48
C LEU A 26 -6.15 -2.23 -15.61
N LEU A 27 -5.12 -1.44 -15.94
CA LEU A 27 -4.77 -0.18 -15.30
C LEU A 27 -5.35 1.02 -16.04
N THR A 28 -6.67 1.09 -16.15
CA THR A 28 -7.34 2.32 -16.59
C THR A 28 -7.07 3.47 -15.62
N SER A 29 -7.08 4.71 -16.12
CA SER A 29 -6.87 5.93 -15.31
C SER A 29 -7.84 6.01 -14.12
N ASN A 30 -9.07 5.55 -14.31
CA ASN A 30 -10.10 5.47 -13.26
C ASN A 30 -9.74 4.42 -12.19
N TYR A 31 -9.29 3.23 -12.59
CA TYR A 31 -8.80 2.24 -11.64
C TYR A 31 -7.62 2.77 -10.82
N LYS A 32 -6.69 3.49 -11.46
CA LYS A 32 -5.55 4.13 -10.77
C LYS A 32 -6.00 5.16 -9.74
N SER A 33 -7.00 5.99 -10.03
CA SER A 33 -7.51 6.97 -9.07
C SER A 33 -8.18 6.30 -7.87
N ILE A 34 -8.99 5.26 -8.11
CA ILE A 34 -9.67 4.50 -7.04
C ILE A 34 -8.65 3.81 -6.14
N VAL A 35 -7.62 3.18 -6.70
CA VAL A 35 -6.55 2.53 -5.92
C VAL A 35 -5.79 3.57 -5.11
N LYS A 36 -5.46 4.73 -5.69
CA LYS A 36 -4.77 5.82 -4.97
C LYS A 36 -5.61 6.36 -3.82
N GLU A 37 -6.90 6.55 -4.04
CA GLU A 37 -7.82 7.02 -3.00
C GLU A 37 -7.94 6.00 -1.87
N ASN A 38 -8.10 4.71 -2.18
CA ASN A 38 -8.11 3.63 -1.19
C ASN A 38 -6.77 3.48 -0.46
N TYR A 39 -5.66 3.72 -1.14
CA TYR A 39 -4.32 3.69 -0.55
C TYR A 39 -4.14 4.82 0.48
N ILE A 40 -4.67 6.02 0.20
CA ILE A 40 -4.64 7.17 1.11
C ILE A 40 -5.63 7.00 2.26
N LYS A 41 -6.85 6.52 1.96
CA LYS A 41 -7.92 6.26 2.94
C LYS A 41 -7.77 4.93 3.67
N SER A 42 -6.65 4.22 3.47
CA SER A 42 -6.45 2.87 4.02
C SER A 42 -6.67 2.83 5.54
N THR A 43 -7.73 2.13 5.94
CA THR A 43 -8.21 2.09 7.32
C THR A 43 -7.15 1.45 8.23
N LYS A 44 -6.87 2.09 9.37
CA LYS A 44 -5.89 1.62 10.37
C LYS A 44 -6.15 0.20 10.93
N LYS A 45 -7.35 -0.33 10.75
CA LYS A 45 -7.76 -1.70 11.18
C LYS A 45 -7.42 -2.80 10.17
N SER A 46 -6.99 -2.47 8.95
CA SER A 46 -6.59 -3.48 7.95
C SER A 46 -5.14 -3.91 8.13
N ILE A 47 -4.85 -5.20 7.94
CA ILE A 47 -3.48 -5.75 7.94
C ILE A 47 -2.60 -5.02 6.91
N PHE A 48 -3.16 -4.70 5.74
CA PHE A 48 -2.47 -3.94 4.70
C PHE A 48 -2.12 -2.52 5.17
N GLY A 49 -3.08 -1.80 5.76
CA GLY A 49 -2.87 -0.45 6.28
C GLY A 49 -1.84 -0.41 7.40
N MET A 50 -1.82 -1.43 8.28
CA MET A 50 -0.83 -1.54 9.35
C MET A 50 0.58 -1.78 8.79
N ARG A 51 0.74 -2.72 7.84
CA ARG A 51 2.02 -2.96 7.17
C ARG A 51 2.51 -1.73 6.39
N GLN A 52 1.61 -1.07 5.67
CA GLN A 52 1.91 0.15 4.92
C GLN A 52 2.40 1.28 5.83
N ARG A 53 1.78 1.45 7.00
CA ARG A 53 2.16 2.49 7.97
C ARG A 53 3.55 2.27 8.56
N ILE A 54 3.89 1.02 8.88
CA ILE A 54 5.24 0.68 9.37
C ILE A 54 6.26 0.99 8.28
N LYS A 55 6.00 0.56 7.04
CA LYS A 55 6.90 0.80 5.91
C LYS A 55 7.05 2.29 5.61
N SER A 56 5.97 3.06 5.60
CA SER A 56 6.02 4.51 5.37
C SER A 56 6.72 5.26 6.50
N SER A 57 6.58 4.78 7.74
CA SER A 57 7.32 5.34 8.87
C SER A 57 8.81 5.14 8.72
N GLN A 58 9.27 3.97 8.27
CA GLN A 58 10.71 3.74 8.00
C GLN A 58 11.25 4.65 6.90
N TYR A 59 10.50 4.84 5.81
CA TYR A 59 10.90 5.78 4.76
C TYR A 59 10.81 7.26 5.17
N ARG A 60 9.95 7.63 6.12
CA ARG A 60 9.93 9.00 6.65
C ARG A 60 11.01 9.21 7.71
N MET A 61 11.41 8.14 8.37
CA MET A 61 12.52 8.08 9.31
C MET A 61 13.85 7.86 8.58
N ILE A 62 14.00 8.45 7.38
CA ILE A 62 15.31 8.57 6.75
C ILE A 62 16.13 9.50 7.65
N ASP A 63 17.02 8.87 8.41
CA ASP A 63 18.30 9.29 8.99
C ASP A 63 18.58 10.79 9.25
N HIS A 64 17.55 11.58 9.53
CA HIS A 64 17.70 12.99 9.92
C HIS A 64 18.57 13.09 11.17
N THR A 65 18.42 12.14 12.09
CA THR A 65 19.28 12.01 13.27
C THR A 65 20.74 11.77 12.90
N GLY A 66 21.03 10.86 11.96
CA GLY A 66 22.40 10.62 11.49
C GLY A 66 23.01 11.83 10.79
N ALA A 67 22.22 12.55 9.99
CA ALA A 67 22.67 13.79 9.34
C ALA A 67 22.97 14.91 10.36
N ILE A 68 22.08 15.11 11.34
CA ILE A 68 22.26 16.10 12.42
C ILE A 68 23.50 15.75 13.26
N LEU A 69 23.71 14.48 13.60
CA LEU A 69 24.86 14.05 14.38
C LEU A 69 26.18 14.30 13.64
N LYS A 70 26.24 13.97 12.35
CA LYS A 70 27.42 14.26 11.50
C LYS A 70 27.72 15.76 11.42
N LEU A 71 26.67 16.57 11.25
CA LEU A 71 26.81 18.03 11.19
C LEU A 71 27.31 18.61 12.53
N ALA A 72 26.78 18.11 13.66
CA ALA A 72 27.21 18.54 14.99
C ALA A 72 28.69 18.19 15.26
N VAL A 73 29.11 16.97 14.93
CA VAL A 73 30.52 16.55 15.07
C VAL A 73 31.43 17.45 14.21
N PHE A 74 31.03 17.75 12.98
CA PHE A 74 31.81 18.64 12.10
C PHE A 74 31.94 20.06 12.68
N ALA A 75 30.87 20.62 13.23
CA ALA A 75 30.90 21.93 13.86
C ALA A 75 31.83 21.99 15.09
N ILE A 76 31.82 20.94 15.92
CA ILE A 76 32.72 20.85 17.10
C ILE A 76 34.18 20.83 16.65
N VAL A 77 34.51 20.07 15.60
CA VAL A 77 35.88 20.03 15.07
C VAL A 77 36.31 21.40 14.56
N LEU A 78 35.44 22.13 13.85
CA LEU A 78 35.74 23.50 13.41
C LEU A 78 36.00 24.45 14.57
N ILE A 79 35.16 24.42 15.61
CA ILE A 79 35.34 25.25 16.82
C ILE A 79 36.61 24.90 17.58
N ALA A 80 37.04 23.63 17.56
CA ALA A 80 38.26 23.23 18.23
C ALA A 80 39.54 23.64 17.45
N LEU A 81 39.41 23.89 16.15
CA LEU A 81 40.53 24.15 15.25
C LEU A 81 40.78 25.65 15.01
N PHE A 82 39.77 26.49 15.23
CA PHE A 82 39.81 27.96 15.16
C PHE A 82 39.72 28.57 16.56
#